data_AF-T0NC78-F1
#
_entry.id   AF-T0NC78-F1
#
_cell.length_a   1.000
_cell.length_b   1.000
_cell.length_c   1.000
_cell.angle_alpha   90.00
_cell.angle_beta   90.00
_cell.angle_gamma   90.00
#
_symmetry.space_group_name_H-M   'P 1'
#
loop_
_entity.id
_entity.type
_entity.pdbx_description
1 polymer ?
#
loop_
_entity_poly.entity_id
_entity_poly.type
_entity_poly.pdbx_seq_one_letter_code
_entity_poly.pdbx_strand_id
1 'polypeptide(L)' 'MKKTNAITLATNYLDEYYFGGAFSVDKEGRLISYFEIGQEGMLIIDV' A
#
# COMPACT_ATOMS: atom_id res chain seq x y z
N MET A 1 -7.03 19.78 11.40
CA MET A 1 -6.58 19.12 10.15
C MET A 1 -7.79 18.71 9.35
N LYS A 2 -7.83 18.97 8.03
CA LYS A 2 -8.85 18.37 7.16
C LYS A 2 -8.42 16.93 6.86
N LYS A 3 -9.29 15.95 7.14
CA LYS A 3 -9.08 14.55 6.75
C LYS A 3 -9.81 14.28 5.44
N THR A 4 -9.15 13.60 4.51
CA THR A 4 -9.79 13.12 3.27
C THR A 4 -10.41 11.76 3.55
N ASN A 5 -11.72 11.61 3.29
CA ASN A 5 -12.41 10.32 3.40
C ASN A 5 -12.11 9.46 2.17
N ALA A 6 -10.89 8.94 2.09
CA ALA A 6 -10.42 8.13 0.96
C ALA A 6 -9.63 6.92 1.45
N ILE A 7 -9.73 5.83 0.69
CA ILE A 7 -8.76 4.73 0.75
C ILE A 7 -7.58 5.14 -0.10
N THR A 8 -6.37 4.98 0.43
CA THR A 8 -5.13 5.32 -0.29
C THR A 8 -4.37 4.06 -0.63
N LEU A 9 -3.98 3.95 -1.90
CA LEU A 9 -3.15 2.89 -2.44
C LEU A 9 -1.75 3.43 -2.71
N ALA A 10 -0.72 2.71 -2.28
CA ALA A 10 0.67 3.00 -2.55
C ALA A 10 1.32 1.79 -3.23
N THR A 11 1.84 1.99 -4.43
CA THR A 11 2.58 0.98 -5.19
C THR A 11 4.02 1.41 -5.33
N ASN A 12 4.92 0.52 -4.97
CA ASN A 12 6.35 0.76 -4.99
C ASN A 12 7.00 -0.23 -5.97
N TYR A 13 7.92 0.28 -6.78
CA TYR A 13 8.68 -0.57 -7.69
C TYR A 13 9.59 -1.52 -6.90
N LEU A 14 9.84 -2.71 -7.46
CA LEU A 14 10.71 -3.72 -6.88
C LEU A 14 11.78 -4.11 -7.91
N ASP A 15 13.04 -3.87 -7.58
CA ASP A 15 14.22 -4.27 -8.36
C ASP A 15 15.48 -4.28 -7.46
N GLU A 16 16.67 -4.20 -8.06
CA GLU A 16 17.95 -4.15 -7.34
C GLU A 16 18.18 -2.90 -6.46
N TYR A 17 17.49 -1.78 -6.72
CA TYR A 17 17.60 -0.53 -5.98
C TYR A 17 16.31 -0.12 -5.24
N TYR A 18 15.17 -0.74 -5.57
CA TYR A 18 13.86 -0.45 -4.99
C TYR A 18 13.30 -1.65 -4.23
N PHE A 19 12.80 -1.40 -3.03
CA PHE A 19 12.44 -2.44 -2.06
C PHE A 19 11.02 -3.00 -2.20
N GLY A 20 10.21 -2.50 -3.13
CA GLY A 20 8.79 -2.87 -3.22
C GLY A 20 8.00 -2.43 -1.99
N GLY A 21 7.18 -3.32 -1.43
CA GLY A 21 6.39 -3.04 -0.22
C GLY A 21 5.13 -2.22 -0.50
N ALA A 22 4.37 -2.57 -1.54
CA ALA A 22 3.08 -1.94 -1.82
C ALA A 22 2.10 -2.12 -0.65
N PHE A 23 1.26 -1.12 -0.40
CA PHE A 23 0.29 -1.14 0.69
C PHE A 23 -0.96 -0.31 0.43
N SER A 24 -1.99 -0.52 1.26
CA SER A 24 -3.22 0.27 1.28
C SER A 24 -3.56 0.72 2.69
N VAL A 25 -4.05 1.96 2.86
CA VAL A 25 -4.55 2.48 4.14
C VAL A 25 -5.97 3.01 4.05
N ASP A 26 -6.71 2.90 5.16
CA ASP A 26 -8.05 3.46 5.30
C ASP A 26 -8.03 4.98 5.59
N LYS A 27 -9.22 5.58 5.70
CA LYS A 27 -9.41 7.01 6.00
C LYS A 27 -8.85 7.46 7.35
N GLU A 28 -8.59 6.52 8.27
CA GLU A 28 -7.97 6.78 9.58
C GLU A 28 -6.45 6.51 9.54
N GLY A 29 -5.90 6.14 8.39
CA GLY A 29 -4.49 5.82 8.21
C GLY A 29 -4.12 4.41 8.68
N ARG A 30 -5.10 3.53 8.89
CA ARG A 30 -4.84 2.14 9.30
C ARG A 30 -4.47 1.31 8.10
N LEU A 31 -3.45 0.48 8.23
CA LEU A 31 -3.03 -0.47 7.20
C LEU A 31 -4.11 -1.53 7.00
N ILE A 32 -4.62 -1.65 5.77
CA ILE A 32 -5.64 -2.65 5.41
C ILE A 32 -4.97 -3.89 4.81
N SER A 33 -3.95 -3.69 3.99
CA SER A 33 -3.19 -4.76 3.33
C SER A 33 -1.82 -4.24 2.89
N TYR A 34 -0.85 -5.14 2.78
CA TYR A 34 0.52 -4.83 2.36
C TYR A 34 1.25 -6.06 1.81
N PHE A 35 2.33 -5.82 1.07
CA PHE A 35 3.37 -6.81 0.77
C PHE A 35 4.59 -6.62 1.65
N GLU A 36 5.24 -7.71 1.99
CA GLU A 36 6.57 -7.65 2.58
C GLU A 36 7.57 -7.04 1.57
N ILE A 37 8.59 -6.38 2.11
CA ILE A 37 9.68 -5.83 1.32
C ILE A 37 10.38 -6.96 0.56
N GLY A 38 10.68 -6.73 -0.72
CA GLY A 38 11.31 -7.73 -1.58
C GLY A 38 10.35 -8.77 -2.17
N GLN A 39 9.06 -8.71 -1.84
CA GLN A 39 8.07 -9.65 -2.37
C GLN A 39 7.38 -9.08 -3.63
N GLU A 40 7.49 -9.81 -4.74
CA GLU A 40 6.67 -9.56 -5.93
C GLU A 40 5.25 -10.06 -5.74
N GLY A 41 4.27 -9.32 -6.26
CA GLY A 41 2.89 -9.78 -6.25
C GLY A 41 1.86 -8.73 -6.64
N MET A 42 0.59 -9.09 -6.45
CA MET A 42 -0.57 -8.24 -6.67
C MET A 42 -1.38 -8.12 -5.38
N LEU A 43 -1.63 -6.88 -4.97
CA LEU A 43 -2.41 -6.57 -3.78
C LEU A 43 -3.85 -6.33 -4.23
N ILE A 44 -4.75 -7.19 -3.78
CA ILE A 44 -6.17 -7.14 -4.14
C ILE A 44 -6.93 -6.69 -2.90
N ILE A 45 -7.71 -5.62 -3.04
CA ILE A 45 -8.61 -5.13 -2.00
C ILE A 45 -10.04 -5.15 -2.52
N ASP A 46 -10.96 -5.54 -1.65
CA ASP A 46 -12.41 -5.42 -1.86
C ASP A 46 -12.91 -4.19 -1.11
N VAL A 47 -13.64 -3.31 -1.79
CA VAL A 47 -13.99 -1.95 -1.31
C VAL A 47 -15.48 -1.65 -1.36
#